data_AF-A0A963TCN1-F1
#
_entry.id   AF-A0A963TCN1-F1
#
_cell.length_a   1.000
_cell.length_b   1.000
_cell.length_c   1.000
_cell.angle_alpha   90.00
_cell.angle_beta   90.00
_cell.angle_gamma   90.00
#
_symmetry.space_group_name_H-M   'P 1'
#
loop_
_entity.id
_entity.type
_entity.pdbx_description
1 polymer ?
#
loop_
_entity_poly.entity_id
_entity_poly.type
_entity_poly.pdbx_seq_one_letter_code
_entity_poly.pdbx_strand_id
1 'polypeptide(L)'
;MQLERKPAFDIPPGHAVLVERGDACLVCLKAEREGKEYVHHYVVPLDPRPGTAHDMIYVDPDDVLVDCGARPAIVLEAAAEGLDAGPGDIFRTARGTFIKVIEDPKTQKMFGYVDVATGRIERRRERGLEAVYRAWRVDGLGDMGAITLDTLRAALARL
;
A
#
# COMPACT_ATOMS: atom_id res chain seq x y z
N MET A 1 11.36 8.60 14.89
CA MET A 1 10.44 8.73 13.74
C MET A 1 10.33 10.21 13.42
N GLN A 2 10.58 10.60 12.18
CA GLN A 2 10.31 11.95 11.71
C GLN A 2 9.07 11.88 10.83
N LEU A 3 8.00 12.54 11.26
CA LEU A 3 6.85 12.80 10.40
C LEU A 3 7.16 14.08 9.64
N GLU A 4 7.19 14.00 8.31
CA GLU A 4 7.58 15.13 7.48
C GLU A 4 6.61 15.33 6.34
N ARG A 5 6.14 16.56 6.15
CA ARG A 5 5.31 16.93 5.00
C ARG A 5 6.21 17.09 3.78
N LYS A 6 6.00 16.27 2.76
CA LYS A 6 6.79 16.29 1.51
C LYS A 6 5.89 16.09 0.29
N PRO A 7 6.27 16.61 -0.89
CA PRO A 7 5.67 16.22 -2.15
C PRO A 7 5.74 14.70 -2.36
N ALA A 8 4.73 14.12 -3.00
CA ALA A 8 4.65 12.69 -3.25
C ALA A 8 5.80 12.13 -4.10
N PHE A 9 6.48 12.96 -4.91
CA PHE A 9 7.66 12.53 -5.67
C PHE A 9 8.94 12.39 -4.82
N ASP A 10 9.02 13.08 -3.69
CA ASP A 10 10.18 13.03 -2.78
C ASP A 10 10.10 11.88 -1.78
N ILE A 11 8.96 11.18 -1.71
CA ILE A 11 8.73 10.08 -0.77
C ILE A 11 9.05 8.74 -1.44
N PRO A 12 9.99 7.93 -0.89
CA PRO A 12 10.34 6.64 -1.47
C PRO A 12 9.14 5.68 -1.56
N PRO A 13 9.01 4.89 -2.65
CA PRO A 13 8.01 3.85 -2.73
C PRO A 13 8.24 2.78 -1.65
N GLY A 14 7.13 2.32 -1.11
CA GLY A 14 7.03 1.35 -0.02
C GLY A 14 7.12 1.97 1.38
N HIS A 15 7.34 3.28 1.51
CA HIS A 15 7.13 3.97 2.78
C HIS A 15 5.65 4.01 3.16
N ALA A 16 5.38 3.97 4.46
CA ALA A 16 4.07 4.36 4.98
C ALA A 16 3.94 5.88 4.93
N VAL A 17 2.76 6.34 4.50
CA VAL A 17 2.39 7.75 4.42
C VAL A 17 1.04 7.96 5.06
N LEU A 18 0.81 9.16 5.56
CA LEU A 18 -0.51 9.61 6.01
C LEU A 18 -1.13 10.49 4.92
N VAL A 19 -2.38 10.21 4.60
CA VAL A 19 -3.14 10.89 3.56
C VAL A 19 -4.42 11.45 4.18
N GLU A 20 -4.55 12.77 4.16
CA GLU A 20 -5.78 13.46 4.55
C GLU A 20 -6.79 13.38 3.39
N ARG A 21 -7.99 12.89 3.68
CA ARG A 21 -9.11 12.78 2.73
C ARG A 21 -10.40 13.19 3.42
N GLY A 22 -10.77 14.45 3.28
CA GLY A 22 -11.89 15.03 4.04
C GLY A 22 -11.59 14.99 5.54
N ASP A 23 -12.53 14.49 6.33
CA ASP A 23 -12.38 14.37 7.80
C ASP A 23 -11.65 13.09 8.25
N ALA A 24 -11.16 12.27 7.30
CA ALA A 24 -10.47 11.03 7.60
C ALA A 24 -8.98 11.11 7.24
N CYS A 25 -8.15 10.55 8.11
CA CYS A 25 -6.76 10.27 7.81
C CYS A 25 -6.58 8.77 7.55
N LEU A 26 -5.98 8.44 6.42
CA LEU A 26 -5.65 7.07 6.03
C LEU A 26 -4.16 6.83 6.21
N VAL A 27 -3.81 5.68 6.79
CA VAL A 27 -2.43 5.17 6.72
C VAL A 27 -2.34 4.35 5.43
N CYS A 28 -1.42 4.74 4.56
CA CYS A 28 -1.29 4.15 3.24
C CYS A 28 0.16 3.72 2.99
N LEU A 29 0.34 2.79 2.07
CA LEU A 29 1.60 2.48 1.43
C LEU A 29 1.79 3.42 0.24
N LYS A 30 2.90 4.16 0.19
CA LYS A 30 3.32 4.89 -1.00
C LYS A 30 3.68 3.89 -2.09
N ALA A 31 3.06 4.01 -3.25
CA ALA A 31 3.29 3.13 -4.38
C ALA A 31 3.65 3.91 -5.65
N GLU A 32 4.35 3.25 -6.56
CA GLU A 32 4.78 3.84 -7.84
C GLU A 32 4.67 2.87 -8.99
N ARG A 33 4.26 3.39 -10.15
CA ARG A 33 4.34 2.68 -11.43
C ARG A 33 5.25 3.41 -12.39
N GLU A 34 6.22 2.70 -12.92
CA GLU A 34 7.05 3.23 -14.01
C GLU A 34 6.24 3.23 -15.32
N GLY A 35 5.96 4.43 -15.82
CA GLY A 35 5.42 4.67 -17.16
C GLY A 35 6.53 4.76 -18.20
N LYS A 36 6.15 5.05 -19.45
CA LYS A 36 7.13 5.22 -20.54
C LYS A 36 7.95 6.51 -20.39
N GLU A 37 7.33 7.57 -19.87
CA GLU A 37 7.90 8.92 -19.83
C GLU A 37 7.88 9.53 -18.42
N TYR A 38 7.03 9.00 -17.53
CA TYR A 38 6.82 9.52 -16.20
C TYR A 38 6.58 8.38 -15.21
N VAL A 39 6.89 8.64 -13.94
CA VAL A 39 6.49 7.79 -12.81
C VAL A 39 5.11 8.23 -12.36
N HIS A 40 4.20 7.28 -12.22
CA HIS A 40 2.88 7.53 -11.62
C HIS A 40 2.95 7.27 -10.12
N HIS A 41 2.41 8.19 -9.33
CA HIS A 41 2.39 8.12 -7.88
C HIS A 41 1.01 7.67 -7.41
N TYR A 42 0.98 6.71 -6.50
CA TYR A 42 -0.24 6.19 -5.89
C TYR A 42 -0.07 6.00 -4.39
N VAL A 43 -1.18 5.88 -3.69
CA VAL A 43 -1.24 5.44 -2.30
C VAL A 43 -2.24 4.28 -2.18
N VAL A 44 -1.87 3.26 -1.40
CA VAL A 44 -2.71 2.07 -1.16
C VAL A 44 -3.05 2.00 0.34
N PRO A 45 -4.33 2.06 0.74
CA PRO A 45 -4.71 1.99 2.15
C PRO A 45 -4.22 0.70 2.82
N LEU A 46 -3.55 0.82 3.97
CA LEU A 46 -3.01 -0.32 4.72
C LEU A 46 -3.98 -0.87 5.78
N ASP A 47 -5.06 -0.15 6.04
CA ASP A 47 -6.17 -0.56 6.89
C ASP A 47 -7.48 -0.32 6.14
N PRO A 48 -7.78 -1.15 5.11
CA PRO A 48 -9.01 -0.99 4.35
C PRO A 48 -10.20 -1.20 5.27
N ARG A 49 -11.18 -0.28 5.23
CA ARG A 49 -12.41 -0.46 6.01
C ARG A 49 -13.11 -1.75 5.55
N PRO A 50 -13.67 -2.55 6.47
CA PRO A 50 -14.46 -3.72 6.09
C PRO A 50 -15.53 -3.35 5.06
N GLY A 51 -15.58 -4.08 3.94
CA GLY A 51 -16.56 -3.86 2.87
C GLY A 51 -16.21 -2.75 1.86
N THR A 52 -15.07 -2.08 1.97
CA THR A 52 -14.57 -1.16 0.92
C THR A 52 -13.68 -1.89 -0.07
N ALA A 53 -13.82 -1.55 -1.36
CA ALA A 53 -12.89 -2.01 -2.38
C ALA A 53 -11.45 -1.56 -2.05
N HIS A 54 -10.48 -2.46 -2.21
CA HIS A 54 -9.08 -2.16 -1.93
C HIS A 54 -8.47 -1.47 -3.15
N ASP A 55 -8.77 -0.19 -3.30
CA ASP A 55 -8.38 0.63 -4.44
C ASP A 55 -6.96 1.19 -4.25
N MET A 56 -6.23 1.39 -5.35
CA MET A 56 -5.10 2.31 -5.35
C MET A 56 -5.56 3.71 -5.75
N ILE A 57 -5.13 4.70 -5.00
CA ILE A 57 -5.55 6.08 -5.17
C ILE A 57 -4.42 6.82 -5.87
N TYR A 58 -4.70 7.41 -7.04
CA TYR A 58 -3.75 8.29 -7.71
C TYR A 58 -3.49 9.52 -6.85
N VAL A 59 -2.22 9.94 -6.80
CA VAL A 59 -1.79 11.21 -6.20
C VAL A 59 -0.96 11.96 -7.22
N ASP A 60 -1.13 13.28 -7.28
CA ASP A 60 -0.24 14.11 -8.07
C ASP A 60 1.18 14.06 -7.50
N PRO A 61 2.25 14.04 -8.31
CA PRO A 61 3.62 14.09 -7.78
C PRO A 61 3.84 15.26 -6.81
N ASP A 62 3.19 16.39 -7.02
CA ASP A 62 3.33 17.60 -6.18
C ASP A 62 2.39 17.59 -4.96
N ASP A 63 1.49 16.61 -4.83
CA ASP A 63 0.62 16.48 -3.66
C ASP A 63 1.46 16.30 -2.39
N VAL A 64 1.20 17.12 -1.37
CA VAL A 64 1.89 17.03 -0.09
C VAL A 64 1.30 15.90 0.75
N LEU A 65 2.12 14.93 1.11
CA LEU A 65 1.79 13.82 2.01
C LEU A 65 2.65 13.90 3.27
N VAL A 66 2.26 13.20 4.33
CA VAL A 66 3.11 13.03 5.51
C VAL A 66 3.88 11.72 5.39
N ASP A 67 5.18 11.80 5.16
CA ASP A 67 6.08 10.64 5.19
C ASP A 67 6.28 10.17 6.62
N CYS A 68 6.10 8.87 6.88
CA CYS A 68 6.37 8.28 8.18
C CYS A 68 7.84 7.81 8.33
N GLY A 69 8.63 7.90 7.26
CA GLY A 69 10.06 7.59 7.24
C GLY A 69 10.38 6.10 7.38
N ALA A 70 9.39 5.22 7.21
CA ALA A 70 9.54 3.78 7.42
C ALA A 70 8.55 2.96 6.60
N ARG A 71 8.93 1.73 6.27
CA ARG A 71 8.05 0.74 5.62
C ARG A 71 7.10 0.11 6.64
N PRO A 72 5.88 -0.28 6.25
CA PRO A 72 4.99 -1.01 7.14
C PRO A 72 5.49 -2.44 7.36
N ALA A 73 5.40 -2.92 8.59
CA ALA A 73 5.59 -4.31 8.95
C ALA A 73 4.28 -5.07 8.72
N ILE A 74 4.20 -5.80 7.60
CA ILE A 74 3.02 -6.59 7.23
C ILE A 74 3.15 -7.98 7.83
N VAL A 75 2.12 -8.39 8.58
CA VAL A 75 1.95 -9.73 9.12
C VAL A 75 0.92 -10.45 8.27
N LEU A 76 1.31 -11.61 7.75
CA LEU A 76 0.44 -12.50 6.99
C LEU A 76 -0.05 -13.59 7.93
N GLU A 77 -1.36 -13.81 7.96
CA GLU A 77 -1.95 -14.94 8.69
C GLU A 77 -1.78 -16.23 7.88
N ALA A 78 -2.47 -17.31 8.27
CA ALA A 78 -2.43 -18.56 7.54
C ALA A 78 -2.82 -18.39 6.06
N ALA A 79 -2.09 -19.07 5.17
CA ALA A 79 -2.44 -19.14 3.76
C ALA A 79 -3.84 -19.76 3.61
N ALA A 80 -4.64 -19.17 2.74
CA ALA A 80 -6.00 -19.60 2.45
C ALA A 80 -6.01 -20.92 1.66
N GLU A 81 -7.12 -21.67 1.77
CA GLU A 81 -7.40 -22.76 0.84
C GLU A 81 -7.72 -22.17 -0.56
N GLY A 82 -6.97 -22.65 -1.56
CA GLY A 82 -7.06 -22.21 -2.95
C GLY A 82 -6.06 -21.11 -3.32
N LEU A 83 -5.78 -20.99 -4.62
CA LEU A 83 -4.79 -20.07 -5.19
C LEU A 83 -5.45 -18.97 -6.04
N ASP A 84 -6.64 -18.52 -5.68
CA ASP A 84 -7.27 -17.36 -6.33
C ASP A 84 -7.22 -16.16 -5.39
N ALA A 85 -6.64 -15.07 -5.87
CA ALA A 85 -6.46 -13.83 -5.12
C ALA A 85 -7.47 -12.78 -5.58
N GLY A 86 -8.29 -12.28 -4.66
CA GLY A 86 -9.19 -11.14 -4.86
C GLY A 86 -8.50 -9.80 -4.58
N PRO A 87 -9.14 -8.67 -4.95
CA PRO A 87 -8.69 -7.36 -4.49
C PRO A 87 -8.65 -7.28 -2.96
N GLY A 88 -7.55 -6.75 -2.42
CA GLY A 88 -7.27 -6.71 -0.99
C GLY A 88 -6.49 -7.92 -0.48
N ASP A 89 -6.40 -9.01 -1.24
CA ASP A 89 -5.58 -10.16 -0.83
C ASP A 89 -4.09 -9.89 -1.08
N ILE A 90 -3.26 -10.41 -0.18
CA ILE A 90 -1.82 -10.56 -0.42
C ILE A 90 -1.56 -11.95 -0.99
N PHE A 91 -0.65 -12.08 -1.94
CA PHE A 91 -0.25 -13.38 -2.45
C PHE A 91 1.25 -13.45 -2.69
N ARG A 92 1.80 -14.67 -2.65
CA ARG A 92 3.21 -14.95 -2.91
C ARG A 92 3.40 -15.70 -4.22
N THR A 93 4.47 -15.34 -4.91
CA THR A 93 5.04 -16.08 -6.04
C THR A 93 6.56 -16.16 -5.86
N ALA A 94 7.23 -16.96 -6.69
CA ALA A 94 8.69 -16.98 -6.77
C ALA A 94 9.34 -15.60 -7.06
N ARG A 95 8.57 -14.61 -7.53
CA ARG A 95 9.05 -13.26 -7.86
C ARG A 95 8.85 -12.24 -6.74
N GLY A 96 8.10 -12.57 -5.69
CA GLY A 96 7.80 -11.63 -4.61
C GLY A 96 6.42 -11.83 -4.00
N THR A 97 6.07 -10.89 -3.12
CA THR A 97 4.80 -10.86 -2.40
C THR A 97 4.05 -9.60 -2.79
N PHE A 98 2.79 -9.75 -3.20
CA PHE A 98 2.05 -8.66 -3.83
C PHE A 98 0.67 -8.48 -3.20
N ILE A 99 0.24 -7.24 -3.01
CA ILE A 99 -1.17 -6.89 -2.76
C ILE A 99 -1.86 -6.72 -4.10
N LYS A 100 -3.00 -7.39 -4.30
CA LYS A 100 -3.88 -7.13 -5.45
C LYS A 100 -4.79 -5.95 -5.13
N VAL A 101 -4.78 -4.92 -5.96
CA VAL A 101 -5.59 -3.70 -5.76
C VAL A 101 -6.45 -3.42 -6.98
N ILE A 102 -7.55 -2.70 -6.81
CA ILE A 102 -8.36 -2.23 -7.93
C ILE A 102 -7.72 -0.98 -8.54
N GLU A 103 -7.66 -0.95 -9.86
CA GLU A 103 -7.27 0.22 -10.66
C GLU A 103 -8.52 0.85 -11.28
N ASP A 104 -8.63 2.18 -11.29
CA ASP A 104 -9.82 2.87 -11.83
C ASP A 104 -10.19 2.36 -13.25
N PRO A 105 -11.46 1.96 -13.46
CA PRO A 105 -11.94 1.34 -14.69
C PRO A 105 -11.90 2.21 -15.95
N LYS A 106 -11.62 3.52 -15.87
CA LYS A 106 -11.47 4.38 -17.06
C LYS A 106 -10.38 3.90 -18.05
N THR A 107 -9.53 2.95 -17.66
CA THR A 107 -8.34 2.52 -18.42
C THR A 107 -8.35 1.05 -18.89
N GLN A 108 -9.48 0.32 -18.81
CA GLN A 108 -9.65 -1.10 -19.19
C GLN A 108 -8.80 -2.13 -18.39
N LYS A 109 -7.91 -1.70 -17.49
CA LYS A 109 -7.19 -2.60 -16.56
C LYS A 109 -7.88 -2.58 -15.20
N MET A 110 -8.35 -3.74 -14.75
CA MET A 110 -9.14 -3.86 -13.52
C MET A 110 -8.28 -3.93 -12.25
N PHE A 111 -7.00 -4.33 -12.35
CA PHE A 111 -6.18 -4.61 -11.16
C PHE A 111 -4.72 -4.15 -11.28
N GLY A 112 -4.20 -3.61 -10.18
CA GLY A 112 -2.77 -3.41 -9.91
C GLY A 112 -2.21 -4.47 -8.96
N TYR A 113 -0.89 -4.66 -9.00
CA TYR A 113 -0.18 -5.61 -8.15
C TYR A 113 0.98 -4.90 -7.48
N VAL A 114 0.85 -4.60 -6.19
CA VAL A 114 1.85 -3.82 -5.46
C VAL A 114 2.77 -4.75 -4.71
N ASP A 115 4.06 -4.75 -5.05
CA ASP A 115 5.07 -5.46 -4.28
C ASP A 115 5.18 -4.83 -2.88
N VAL A 116 4.89 -5.62 -1.85
CA VAL A 116 4.87 -5.14 -0.47
C VAL A 116 6.26 -4.74 0.04
N ALA A 117 7.31 -5.34 -0.52
CA ALA A 117 8.68 -5.05 -0.11
C ALA A 117 9.16 -3.72 -0.67
N THR A 118 8.77 -3.40 -1.91
CA THR A 118 9.32 -2.26 -2.66
C THR A 118 8.34 -1.10 -2.88
N GLY A 119 7.04 -1.34 -2.77
CA GLY A 119 5.99 -0.38 -3.15
C GLY A 119 5.85 -0.21 -4.67
N ARG A 120 6.50 -1.06 -5.48
CA ARG A 120 6.40 -0.98 -6.94
C ARG A 120 5.11 -1.65 -7.43
N ILE A 121 4.43 -0.98 -8.35
CA ILE A 121 3.22 -1.49 -9.01
C ILE A 121 3.64 -2.20 -10.29
N GLU A 122 3.35 -3.50 -10.36
CA GLU A 122 3.75 -4.34 -11.47
C GLU A 122 2.57 -4.79 -12.33
N ARG A 123 2.90 -5.27 -13.54
CA ARG A 123 1.95 -5.97 -14.42
C ARG A 123 1.58 -7.32 -13.82
N ARG A 124 0.45 -7.88 -14.23
CA ARG A 124 -0.13 -9.16 -13.79
C ARG A 124 0.87 -10.14 -13.16
N ARG A 125 0.72 -10.39 -11.85
CA ARG A 125 1.56 -11.28 -11.04
C ARG A 125 0.89 -12.55 -10.53
N GLU A 126 -0.31 -12.87 -11.00
CA GLU A 126 -1.05 -14.07 -10.56
C GLU A 126 -0.60 -15.39 -11.21
N ARG A 127 0.51 -15.42 -11.96
CA ARG A 127 1.03 -16.66 -12.54
C ARG A 127 2.01 -17.30 -11.56
N GLY A 128 1.83 -18.60 -11.28
CA GLY A 128 2.70 -19.32 -10.34
C GLY A 128 2.46 -18.89 -8.89
N LEU A 129 1.19 -18.72 -8.51
CA LEU A 129 0.81 -18.46 -7.13
C LEU A 129 1.23 -19.64 -6.24
N GLU A 130 1.95 -19.34 -5.17
CA GLU A 130 2.39 -20.31 -4.17
C GLU A 130 1.52 -20.27 -2.92
N ALA A 131 0.99 -19.09 -2.57
CA ALA A 131 0.13 -18.86 -1.42
C ALA A 131 -0.72 -17.60 -1.63
N VAL A 132 -1.93 -17.60 -1.08
CA VAL A 132 -2.82 -16.44 -1.00
C VAL A 132 -3.18 -16.21 0.47
N TYR A 133 -3.15 -14.96 0.92
CA TYR A 133 -3.37 -14.51 2.28
C TYR A 133 -4.53 -13.51 2.27
N ARG A 134 -5.72 -14.02 2.63
CA ARG A 134 -6.95 -13.21 2.73
C ARG A 134 -7.03 -12.40 4.03
N ALA A 135 -6.28 -12.84 5.03
CA ALA A 135 -6.12 -12.14 6.29
C ALA A 135 -4.66 -11.72 6.44
N TRP A 136 -4.46 -10.42 6.60
CA TRP A 136 -3.18 -9.79 6.87
C TRP A 136 -3.44 -8.49 7.62
N ARG A 137 -2.42 -7.99 8.30
CA ARG A 137 -2.49 -6.75 9.07
C ARG A 137 -1.15 -6.04 9.06
N VAL A 138 -1.17 -4.74 9.33
CA VAL A 138 0.04 -3.97 9.62
C VAL A 138 0.23 -3.92 11.13
N ASP A 139 1.32 -4.49 11.62
CA ASP A 139 1.64 -4.54 13.06
C ASP A 139 2.33 -3.23 13.53
N GLY A 140 2.94 -2.51 12.59
CA GLY A 140 3.55 -1.21 12.83
C GLY A 140 4.43 -0.74 11.68
N LEU A 141 5.36 0.18 11.96
CA LEU A 141 6.37 0.66 11.02
C LEU A 141 7.80 0.25 11.42
N GLY A 142 8.65 0.05 10.42
CA GLY A 142 10.06 -0.32 10.59
C GLY A 142 10.25 -1.79 10.93
N ASP A 143 11.51 -2.19 11.16
CA ASP A 143 11.84 -3.56 11.54
C ASP A 143 11.14 -3.94 12.86
N MET A 144 10.36 -5.02 12.82
CA MET A 144 9.52 -5.52 13.93
C MET A 144 8.36 -4.61 14.39
N GLY A 145 7.90 -3.65 13.59
CA GLY A 145 6.68 -2.89 13.92
C GLY A 145 6.85 -1.99 15.15
N ALA A 146 8.02 -1.37 15.32
CA ALA A 146 8.37 -0.53 16.47
C ALA A 146 7.39 0.63 16.76
N ILE A 147 6.55 1.00 15.79
CA ILE A 147 5.54 2.06 15.91
C ILE A 147 4.20 1.56 15.40
N THR A 148 3.20 1.51 16.27
CA THR A 148 1.86 1.02 15.91
C THR A 148 1.09 2.02 15.05
N LEU A 149 0.10 1.54 14.29
CA LEU A 149 -0.80 2.40 13.51
C LEU A 149 -1.57 3.40 14.38
N ASP A 150 -1.96 3.01 15.60
CA ASP A 150 -2.65 3.90 16.52
C ASP A 150 -1.75 5.03 17.03
N THR A 151 -0.44 4.75 17.19
CA THR A 151 0.54 5.78 17.52
C THR A 151 0.66 6.81 16.40
N LEU A 152 0.64 6.37 15.13
CA LEU A 152 0.64 7.28 13.98
C LEU A 152 -0.61 8.15 13.93
N ARG A 153 -1.79 7.55 14.15
CA ARG A 153 -3.07 8.26 14.20
C ARG A 153 -3.08 9.32 15.31
N ALA A 154 -2.57 8.98 16.49
CA ALA A 154 -2.50 9.90 17.62
C ALA A 154 -1.47 11.03 17.41
N ALA A 155 -0.38 10.76 16.69
CA ALA A 155 0.59 11.79 16.32
C ALA A 155 -0.01 12.81 15.33
N LEU A 156 -0.87 12.35 14.41
CA LEU A 156 -1.54 13.21 13.45
C LEU A 156 -2.48 14.23 14.08
N ALA A 157 -3.21 13.86 15.15
CA ALA A 157 -4.09 14.78 15.87
C ALA A 157 -3.36 15.98 16.51
N ARG A 158 -2.02 16.01 16.45
CA ARG A 158 -1.14 17.06 17.00
C ARG A 158 -0.37 17.83 15.93
N LEU A 159 -0.50 17.46 14.65
CA LEU A 159 0.07 18.17 13.49
C LEU A 159 -0.95 19.18 12.95
#